data_AF-A0A437QV12-F1
#
_entry.id   AF-A0A437QV12-F1
#
_cell.length_a   1.000
_cell.length_b   1.000
_cell.length_c   1.000
_cell.angle_alpha   90.00
_cell.angle_beta   90.00
_cell.angle_gamma   90.00
#
_symmetry.space_group_name_H-M   'P 1'
#
loop_
_entity.id
_entity.type
_entity.pdbx_description
1 polymer ?
#
loop_
_entity_poly.entity_id
_entity_poly.type
_entity_poly.pdbx_seq_one_letter_code
_entity_poly.pdbx_strand_id
1 'polypeptide(L)'
;MTDTQPNESGMRVWKSVGEWTYTHCDPDMNPKGLENFSGLISLWQEKRQGRRVPAWRDFDFYDFKGWHGYISVYDVSYDPFDWVLRLSGTKVDELFERHLTGMTRQERNEVAIDYDSVAEFCEISCTELMLAHTRGPLNVKDKEFKWVELLELPCSDGGPRATHTIEAVVRLARDEQTHWL
;
A
#
# COMPACT_ATOMS: atom_id res chain seq x y z
N MET A 1 -8.86 24.16 -2.65
CA MET A 1 -8.59 22.95 -1.84
C MET A 1 -9.77 22.77 -0.92
N THR A 2 -10.64 21.80 -1.21
CA THR A 2 -11.75 21.44 -0.34
C THR A 2 -11.18 20.64 0.84
N ASP A 3 -11.24 21.24 2.01
CA ASP A 3 -10.81 20.60 3.25
C ASP A 3 -11.88 19.60 3.68
N THR A 4 -11.73 18.35 3.26
CA THR A 4 -12.60 17.24 3.64
C THR A 4 -12.17 16.82 5.04
N GLN A 5 -12.96 17.17 6.06
CA GLN A 5 -12.75 16.65 7.41
C GLN A 5 -12.74 15.11 7.37
N PRO A 6 -11.86 14.44 8.13
CA PRO A 6 -11.88 12.98 8.23
C PRO A 6 -13.27 12.54 8.69
N ASN A 7 -13.83 11.52 8.04
CA ASN A 7 -15.01 10.85 8.57
C ASN A 7 -14.66 10.14 9.90
N GLU A 8 -15.66 9.72 10.67
CA GLU A 8 -15.46 9.02 11.95
C GLU A 8 -14.62 7.73 11.82
N SER A 9 -14.40 7.22 10.59
CA SER A 9 -13.54 6.07 10.31
C SER A 9 -12.06 6.41 10.12
N GLY A 10 -11.66 7.68 10.10
CA GLY A 10 -10.26 8.10 9.89
C GLY A 10 -9.77 7.90 8.45
N MET A 11 -10.67 7.84 7.48
CA MET A 11 -10.35 7.60 6.07
C MET A 11 -10.78 8.77 5.20
N ARG A 12 -9.94 9.17 4.25
CA ARG A 12 -10.23 10.25 3.31
C ARG A 12 -9.85 9.85 1.89
N VAL A 13 -10.85 9.78 1.02
CA VAL A 13 -10.61 9.61 -0.41
C VAL A 13 -9.82 10.84 -0.89
N TRP A 14 -8.62 10.60 -1.40
CA TRP A 14 -7.77 11.62 -1.99
C TRP A 14 -8.20 11.90 -3.43
N LYS A 15 -8.34 10.85 -4.24
CA LYS A 15 -8.69 10.96 -5.65
C LYS A 15 -9.29 9.65 -6.17
N SER A 16 -10.07 9.76 -7.25
CA SER A 16 -10.40 8.63 -8.12
C SER A 16 -9.95 8.93 -9.54
N VAL A 17 -9.30 7.98 -10.20
CA VAL A 17 -8.79 8.11 -11.58
C VAL A 17 -9.16 6.87 -12.37
N GLY A 18 -10.05 7.02 -13.36
CA GLY A 18 -10.66 5.87 -14.01
C GLY A 18 -11.39 5.00 -12.98
N GLU A 19 -11.06 3.72 -12.95
CA GLU A 19 -11.62 2.74 -12.00
C GLU A 19 -10.80 2.61 -10.70
N TRP A 20 -9.74 3.41 -10.53
CA TRP A 20 -8.96 3.45 -9.31
C TRP A 20 -9.53 4.42 -8.29
N THR A 21 -9.53 4.02 -7.02
CA THR A 21 -9.78 4.88 -5.85
C THR A 21 -8.55 4.88 -4.95
N TYR A 22 -8.13 6.08 -4.53
CA TYR A 22 -6.98 6.32 -3.66
C TYR A 22 -7.44 6.97 -2.36
N THR A 23 -7.13 6.35 -1.23
CA THR A 23 -7.62 6.75 0.10
C THR A 23 -6.44 6.84 1.07
N HIS A 24 -6.27 8.01 1.68
CA HIS A 24 -5.38 8.14 2.84
C HIS A 24 -6.15 7.75 4.10
N CYS A 25 -5.52 6.97 4.96
CA CYS A 25 -6.10 6.58 6.25
C CYS A 25 -5.17 7.03 7.38
N ASP A 26 -5.76 7.53 8.46
CA ASP A 26 -5.01 7.89 9.65
C ASP A 26 -4.39 6.61 10.29
N PRO A 27 -3.14 6.65 10.75
CA PRO A 27 -2.50 5.60 11.56
C PRO A 27 -3.33 5.05 12.71
N ASP A 28 -4.22 5.85 13.28
CA ASP A 28 -5.12 5.49 14.38
C ASP A 28 -6.51 5.02 13.91
N MET A 29 -6.70 4.80 12.59
CA MET A 29 -7.96 4.28 12.06
C MET A 29 -8.35 2.95 12.71
N ASN A 30 -9.65 2.70 12.85
CA ASN A 30 -10.14 1.40 13.32
C ASN A 30 -9.78 0.32 12.29
N PRO A 31 -8.97 -0.72 12.63
CA PRO A 31 -8.56 -1.74 11.67
C PRO A 31 -9.70 -2.43 10.93
N LYS A 32 -10.89 -2.50 11.54
CA LYS A 32 -12.09 -3.08 10.91
C LYS A 32 -12.66 -2.25 9.75
N GLY A 33 -12.21 -1.01 9.57
CA GLY A 33 -12.59 -0.17 8.43
C GLY A 33 -12.09 -0.70 7.09
N LEU A 34 -11.06 -1.56 7.10
CA LEU A 34 -10.52 -2.27 5.94
C LEU A 34 -10.47 -3.76 6.23
N GLU A 35 -11.59 -4.45 6.03
CA GLU A 35 -11.80 -5.84 6.47
C GLU A 35 -10.68 -6.79 6.03
N ASN A 36 -10.31 -6.74 4.75
CA ASN A 36 -9.25 -7.56 4.16
C ASN A 36 -7.89 -7.39 4.83
N PHE A 37 -7.61 -6.22 5.41
CA PHE A 37 -6.32 -5.90 6.02
C PHE A 37 -6.37 -5.71 7.53
N SER A 38 -7.52 -5.92 8.16
CA SER A 38 -7.74 -5.62 9.58
C SER A 38 -6.71 -6.25 10.51
N GLY A 39 -6.30 -7.50 10.24
CA GLY A 39 -5.25 -8.18 11.00
C GLY A 39 -3.87 -7.55 10.82
N LEU A 40 -3.52 -7.15 9.59
CA LEU A 40 -2.24 -6.54 9.27
C LEU A 40 -2.14 -5.11 9.84
N ILE A 41 -3.22 -4.32 9.75
CA ILE A 41 -3.28 -2.99 10.36
C ILE A 41 -3.14 -3.09 11.87
N SER A 42 -3.83 -4.04 12.51
CA SER A 42 -3.73 -4.27 13.96
C SER A 42 -2.30 -4.60 14.38
N LEU A 43 -1.63 -5.50 13.66
CA LEU A 43 -0.22 -5.83 13.87
C LEU A 43 0.68 -4.61 13.72
N TRP A 44 0.52 -3.85 12.62
CA TRP A 44 1.32 -2.66 12.38
C TRP A 44 1.12 -1.60 13.47
N GLN A 45 -0.13 -1.41 13.93
CA GLN A 45 -0.46 -0.50 15.02
C GLN A 45 0.17 -0.94 16.35
N GLU A 46 0.18 -2.24 16.66
CA GLU A 46 0.84 -2.79 17.85
C GLU A 46 2.35 -2.48 17.85
N LYS A 47 3.02 -2.63 16.70
CA LYS A 47 4.47 -2.40 16.56
C LYS A 47 4.88 -0.93 16.71
N ARG A 48 3.94 0.02 16.62
CA ARG A 48 4.24 1.45 16.83
C ARG A 48 4.85 1.72 18.20
N GLN A 49 4.43 0.99 19.24
CA GLN A 49 4.90 1.17 20.62
C GLN A 49 4.83 2.65 21.07
N GLY A 50 3.73 3.34 20.74
CA GLY A 50 3.52 4.76 21.06
C GLY A 50 4.06 5.77 20.05
N ARG A 51 4.80 5.35 19.02
CA ARG A 51 5.20 6.22 17.88
C ARG A 51 4.06 6.44 16.90
N ARG A 52 4.24 7.37 15.95
CA ARG A 52 3.27 7.58 14.83
C ARG A 52 3.22 6.37 13.90
N VAL A 53 4.39 5.78 13.61
CA VAL A 53 4.57 4.58 12.78
C VAL A 53 5.64 3.69 13.40
N PRO A 54 5.64 2.36 13.17
CA PRO A 54 6.75 1.49 13.56
C PRO A 54 7.99 1.76 12.70
N ALA A 55 9.14 1.28 13.15
CA ALA A 55 10.34 1.13 12.33
C ALA A 55 10.31 -0.25 11.66
N TRP A 56 10.94 -0.39 10.49
CA TRP A 56 10.99 -1.67 9.79
C TRP A 56 11.63 -2.77 10.65
N ARG A 57 12.68 -2.41 11.41
CA ARG A 57 13.38 -3.31 12.34
C ARG A 57 12.54 -3.83 13.52
N ASP A 58 11.35 -3.31 13.74
CA ASP A 58 10.47 -3.76 14.83
C ASP A 58 9.67 -5.02 14.46
N PHE A 59 9.69 -5.38 13.17
CA PHE A 59 9.05 -6.58 12.65
C PHE A 59 10.05 -7.73 12.57
N ASP A 60 9.58 -8.91 12.92
CA ASP A 60 10.21 -10.19 12.66
C ASP A 60 9.49 -10.90 11.50
N PHE A 61 10.18 -11.82 10.83
CA PHE A 61 9.58 -12.66 9.79
C PHE A 61 8.29 -13.35 10.26
N TYR A 62 8.22 -13.82 11.52
CA TYR A 62 7.05 -14.54 12.03
C TYR A 62 5.82 -13.65 12.25
N ASP A 63 5.98 -12.33 12.33
CA ASP A 63 4.86 -11.40 12.48
C ASP A 63 3.92 -11.47 11.27
N PHE A 64 4.45 -11.75 10.08
CA PHE A 64 3.69 -11.79 8.83
C PHE A 64 3.08 -13.16 8.51
N LYS A 65 2.86 -14.02 9.52
CA LYS A 65 2.29 -15.36 9.32
C LYS A 65 0.96 -15.29 8.55
N GLY A 66 0.93 -15.92 7.38
CA GLY A 66 -0.22 -15.92 6.47
C GLY A 66 -0.21 -14.79 5.43
N TRP A 67 0.63 -13.79 5.61
CA TRP A 67 0.79 -12.64 4.71
C TRP A 67 2.05 -12.70 3.84
N HIS A 68 3.00 -13.59 4.13
CA HIS A 68 4.31 -13.68 3.44
C HIS A 68 4.23 -13.66 1.91
N GLY A 69 3.23 -14.33 1.33
CA GLY A 69 3.05 -14.35 -0.12
C GLY A 69 2.50 -13.04 -0.69
N TYR A 70 1.78 -12.26 0.12
CA TYR A 70 0.98 -11.11 -0.30
C TYR A 70 1.65 -9.77 0.00
N ILE A 71 2.80 -9.78 0.67
CA ILE A 71 3.50 -8.58 1.11
C ILE A 71 4.71 -8.29 0.22
N SER A 72 4.90 -7.01 -0.05
CA SER A 72 6.09 -6.40 -0.62
C SER A 72 6.68 -5.41 0.38
N VAL A 73 8.01 -5.26 0.38
CA VAL A 73 8.72 -4.27 1.23
C VAL A 73 9.55 -3.38 0.33
N TYR A 74 9.39 -2.07 0.49
CA TYR A 74 10.09 -1.06 -0.29
C TYR A 74 11.07 -0.27 0.59
N ASP A 75 12.25 0.01 0.07
CA ASP A 75 13.14 1.05 0.58
C ASP A 75 12.74 2.38 -0.09
N VAL A 76 12.50 3.44 0.70
CA VAL A 76 12.02 4.75 0.22
C VAL A 76 13.16 5.79 0.24
N SER A 77 13.29 6.55 -0.84
CA SER A 77 14.21 7.68 -0.96
C SER A 77 13.49 8.96 -1.34
N TYR A 78 14.11 10.11 -1.01
CA TYR A 78 13.57 11.44 -1.28
C TYR A 78 14.57 12.28 -2.07
N ASP A 79 14.05 13.31 -2.75
CA ASP A 79 14.80 14.30 -3.52
C ASP A 79 15.63 13.69 -4.69
N PRO A 80 14.99 13.03 -5.68
CA PRO A 80 13.54 12.91 -5.89
C PRO A 80 12.89 11.75 -5.12
N PHE A 81 11.56 11.80 -4.94
CA PHE A 81 10.80 10.68 -4.37
C PHE A 81 10.89 9.45 -5.27
N ASP A 82 11.41 8.36 -4.71
CA ASP A 82 11.60 7.09 -5.40
C ASP A 82 11.58 5.92 -4.41
N TRP A 83 11.48 4.71 -4.93
CA TRP A 83 11.54 3.50 -4.13
C TRP A 83 12.17 2.33 -4.88
N VAL A 84 12.70 1.39 -4.10
CA VAL A 84 13.23 0.11 -4.57
C VAL A 84 12.52 -1.02 -3.85
N LEU A 85 12.01 -2.00 -4.60
CA LEU A 85 11.34 -3.16 -4.03
C LEU A 85 12.38 -4.14 -3.45
N ARG A 86 12.56 -4.11 -2.14
CA ARG A 86 13.54 -4.93 -1.41
C ARG A 86 13.15 -6.40 -1.31
N LEU A 87 11.86 -6.67 -1.21
CA LEU A 87 11.30 -8.02 -1.08
C LEU A 87 9.93 -8.03 -1.74
N SER A 88 9.65 -9.04 -2.57
CA SER A 88 8.30 -9.31 -3.07
C SER A 88 7.82 -10.70 -2.66
N GLY A 89 6.60 -10.77 -2.17
CA GLY A 89 5.93 -12.02 -1.84
C GLY A 89 5.53 -12.77 -3.11
N THR A 90 5.49 -14.11 -3.03
CA THR A 90 5.24 -14.96 -4.20
C THR A 90 3.86 -14.77 -4.84
N LYS A 91 2.83 -14.38 -4.06
CA LYS A 91 1.50 -14.04 -4.60
C LYS A 91 1.49 -12.68 -5.29
N VAL A 92 2.35 -11.76 -4.87
CA VAL A 92 2.59 -10.52 -5.61
C VAL A 92 3.23 -10.84 -6.96
N ASP A 93 4.31 -11.63 -6.97
CA ASP A 93 4.97 -12.07 -8.21
C ASP A 93 3.99 -12.81 -9.16
N GLU A 94 3.09 -13.65 -8.64
CA GLU A 94 2.02 -14.31 -9.41
C GLU A 94 1.00 -13.31 -10.00
N LEU A 95 0.67 -12.23 -9.28
CA LEU A 95 -0.25 -11.19 -9.77
C LEU A 95 0.36 -10.43 -10.94
N PHE A 96 1.63 -10.06 -10.83
CA PHE A 96 2.39 -9.35 -11.86
C PHE A 96 2.98 -10.26 -12.93
N GLU A 97 2.90 -11.59 -12.74
CA GLU A 97 3.48 -12.63 -13.61
C GLU A 97 4.98 -12.42 -13.88
N ARG A 98 5.68 -11.91 -12.87
CA ARG A 98 7.10 -11.57 -12.94
C ARG A 98 7.69 -11.54 -11.53
N HIS A 99 8.96 -11.91 -11.42
CA HIS A 99 9.71 -11.70 -10.18
C HIS A 99 10.06 -10.23 -10.03
N LEU A 100 9.60 -9.59 -8.95
CA LEU A 100 9.74 -8.15 -8.78
C LEU A 100 10.89 -7.75 -7.83
N THR A 101 11.40 -8.66 -7.01
CA THR A 101 12.41 -8.32 -5.99
C THR A 101 13.65 -7.68 -6.64
N GLY A 102 14.08 -6.55 -6.10
CA GLY A 102 15.20 -5.74 -6.58
C GLY A 102 14.82 -4.68 -7.62
N MET A 103 13.58 -4.64 -8.10
CA MET A 103 13.17 -3.65 -9.09
C MET A 103 13.08 -2.25 -8.51
N THR A 104 13.56 -1.29 -9.29
CA THR A 104 13.27 0.13 -9.13
C THR A 104 11.84 0.45 -9.55
N ARG A 105 11.37 1.63 -9.18
CA ARG A 105 10.10 2.17 -9.65
C ARG A 105 10.00 2.23 -11.17
N GLN A 106 11.06 2.67 -11.83
CA GLN A 106 11.09 2.77 -13.29
C GLN A 106 10.89 1.38 -13.93
N GLU A 107 11.58 0.35 -13.45
CA GLU A 107 11.42 -1.02 -13.96
C GLU A 107 10.02 -1.58 -13.70
N ARG A 108 9.40 -1.30 -12.54
CA ARG A 108 8.00 -1.72 -12.29
C ARG A 108 7.02 -1.06 -13.27
N ASN A 109 7.22 0.22 -13.59
CA ASN A 109 6.39 0.95 -14.56
C ASN A 109 6.55 0.41 -16.00
N GLU A 110 7.61 -0.34 -16.27
CA GLU A 110 7.73 -1.10 -17.52
C GLU A 110 6.82 -2.34 -17.54
N VAL A 111 6.45 -2.90 -16.38
CA VAL A 111 5.62 -4.11 -16.22
C VAL A 111 4.13 -3.80 -16.18
N ALA A 112 3.74 -2.77 -15.43
CA ALA A 112 2.35 -2.38 -15.24
C ALA A 112 2.13 -0.93 -15.65
N ILE A 113 0.91 -0.62 -16.11
CA ILE A 113 0.54 0.77 -16.38
C ILE A 113 0.21 1.43 -15.05
N ASP A 114 1.07 2.34 -14.64
CA ASP A 114 0.86 3.19 -13.48
C ASP A 114 0.28 4.55 -13.92
N TYR A 115 -0.57 5.14 -13.09
CA TYR A 115 -1.04 6.52 -13.32
C TYR A 115 -0.08 7.48 -12.64
N ASP A 116 0.18 8.64 -13.25
CA ASP A 116 1.02 9.68 -12.62
C ASP A 116 0.58 10.05 -11.20
N SER A 117 -0.72 9.89 -10.89
CA SER A 117 -1.29 10.11 -9.56
C SER A 117 -0.77 9.17 -8.48
N VAL A 118 -0.26 7.98 -8.81
CA VAL A 118 0.27 7.02 -7.83
C VAL A 118 1.56 7.53 -7.22
N ALA A 119 2.40 8.18 -8.03
CA ALA A 119 3.62 8.85 -7.58
C ALA A 119 3.36 9.79 -6.41
N GLU A 120 2.46 10.75 -6.67
CA GLU A 120 2.09 11.82 -5.77
C GLU A 120 1.38 11.28 -4.54
N PHE A 121 0.50 10.29 -4.72
CA PHE A 121 -0.20 9.62 -3.63
C PHE A 121 0.75 8.92 -2.66
N CYS A 122 1.69 8.11 -3.18
CA CYS A 122 2.68 7.42 -2.36
C CYS A 122 3.63 8.41 -1.68
N GLU A 123 4.04 9.48 -2.37
CA GLU A 123 4.90 10.52 -1.79
C GLU A 123 4.23 11.21 -0.60
N ILE A 124 2.96 11.61 -0.73
CA ILE A 124 2.18 12.21 0.35
C ILE A 124 2.05 11.22 1.51
N SER A 125 1.66 9.97 1.23
CA SER A 125 1.52 8.93 2.27
C SER A 125 2.81 8.71 3.06
N CYS A 126 3.95 8.65 2.36
CA CYS A 126 5.26 8.46 2.98
C CYS A 126 5.73 9.71 3.74
N THR A 127 5.39 10.91 3.27
CA THR A 127 5.81 12.17 3.89
C THR A 127 4.96 12.51 5.12
N GLU A 128 3.67 12.22 5.07
CA GLU A 128 2.72 12.49 6.16
C GLU A 128 2.52 11.29 7.09
N LEU A 129 3.21 10.18 6.82
CA LEU A 129 3.14 8.94 7.58
C LEU A 129 1.70 8.41 7.70
N MET A 130 0.95 8.46 6.60
CA MET A 130 -0.41 7.95 6.48
C MET A 130 -0.42 6.56 5.85
N LEU A 131 -1.44 5.77 6.17
CA LEU A 131 -1.70 4.52 5.48
C LEU A 131 -2.27 4.86 4.10
N ALA A 132 -1.75 4.20 3.07
CA ALA A 132 -2.22 4.38 1.70
C ALA A 132 -3.07 3.17 1.31
N HIS A 133 -4.35 3.39 1.04
CA HIS A 133 -5.27 2.36 0.60
C HIS A 133 -5.70 2.62 -0.83
N THR A 134 -5.51 1.66 -1.71
CA THR A 134 -5.90 1.77 -3.11
C THR A 134 -6.69 0.55 -3.56
N ARG A 135 -7.61 0.76 -4.49
CA ARG A 135 -8.37 -0.32 -5.11
C ARG A 135 -8.65 0.01 -6.57
N GLY A 136 -8.62 -1.00 -7.42
CA GLY A 136 -8.87 -0.85 -8.85
C GLY A 136 -8.41 -2.04 -9.68
N PRO A 137 -8.50 -1.93 -11.01
CA PRO A 137 -7.99 -2.94 -11.93
C PRO A 137 -6.47 -2.85 -12.06
N LEU A 138 -5.77 -3.90 -11.65
CA LEU A 138 -4.34 -4.06 -11.90
C LEU A 138 -4.10 -4.30 -13.40
N ASN A 139 -3.41 -3.35 -14.02
CA ASN A 139 -3.15 -3.30 -15.45
C ASN A 139 -1.73 -3.77 -15.76
N VAL A 140 -1.48 -5.08 -15.64
CA VAL A 140 -0.23 -5.69 -16.12
C VAL A 140 -0.24 -5.67 -17.66
N LYS A 141 0.83 -5.16 -18.28
CA LYS A 141 0.90 -5.03 -19.74
C LYS A 141 0.72 -6.39 -20.42
N ASP A 142 -0.10 -6.41 -21.47
CA ASP A 142 -0.42 -7.59 -22.27
C ASP A 142 -1.12 -8.74 -21.51
N LYS A 143 -1.77 -8.44 -20.37
CA LYS A 143 -2.51 -9.41 -19.54
C LYS A 143 -3.96 -8.98 -19.29
N GLU A 144 -4.78 -9.94 -18.85
CA GLU A 144 -6.14 -9.64 -18.38
C GLU A 144 -6.11 -8.86 -17.07
N PHE A 145 -7.05 -7.92 -16.92
CA PHE A 145 -7.18 -7.12 -15.71
C PHE A 145 -7.55 -7.98 -14.50
N LYS A 146 -6.85 -7.74 -13.39
CA LYS A 146 -7.13 -8.37 -12.10
C LYS A 146 -7.56 -7.27 -11.13
N TRP A 147 -8.77 -7.35 -10.57
CA TRP A 147 -9.18 -6.41 -9.54
C TRP A 147 -8.44 -6.69 -8.25
N VAL A 148 -7.90 -5.64 -7.65
CA VAL A 148 -7.06 -5.73 -6.46
C VAL A 148 -7.42 -4.63 -5.47
N GLU A 149 -7.05 -4.91 -4.22
CA GLU A 149 -6.97 -3.96 -3.14
C GLU A 149 -5.52 -3.97 -2.65
N LEU A 150 -4.94 -2.79 -2.44
CA LEU A 150 -3.60 -2.62 -1.91
C LEU A 150 -3.64 -1.75 -0.65
N LEU A 151 -2.80 -2.10 0.30
CA LEU A 151 -2.56 -1.32 1.51
C LEU A 151 -1.06 -1.12 1.68
N GLU A 152 -0.62 0.14 1.67
CA GLU A 152 0.74 0.54 2.02
C GLU A 152 0.78 1.07 3.44
N LEU A 153 1.70 0.52 4.23
CA LEU A 153 1.92 0.82 5.64
C LEU A 153 3.30 1.48 5.81
N PRO A 154 3.38 2.78 6.10
CA PRO A 154 4.67 3.45 6.24
C PRO A 154 5.42 2.97 7.49
N CYS A 155 6.74 2.91 7.40
CA CYS A 155 7.64 2.64 8.51
C CYS A 155 8.74 3.70 8.57
N SER A 156 9.11 4.15 9.77
CA SER A 156 10.15 5.16 9.97
C SER A 156 11.08 4.81 11.11
N ASP A 157 12.39 5.01 10.91
CA ASP A 157 13.43 4.86 11.94
C ASP A 157 13.47 6.06 12.92
N GLY A 158 12.32 6.69 13.17
CA GLY A 158 12.15 7.84 14.08
C GLY A 158 12.19 9.21 13.39
N GLY A 159 12.27 9.25 12.06
CA GLY A 159 12.23 10.49 11.28
C GLY A 159 10.80 10.98 11.00
N PRO A 160 10.67 12.18 10.41
CA PRO A 160 9.36 12.73 10.04
C PRO A 160 8.78 12.10 8.76
N ARG A 161 9.51 11.21 8.10
CA ARG A 161 9.17 10.59 6.81
C ARG A 161 9.40 9.08 6.85
N ALA A 162 8.72 8.35 5.98
CA ALA A 162 8.90 6.92 5.84
C ALA A 162 10.30 6.60 5.29
N THR A 163 10.92 5.57 5.84
CA THR A 163 12.17 4.99 5.31
C THR A 163 11.90 3.71 4.54
N HIS A 164 10.80 3.04 4.89
CA HIS A 164 10.32 1.83 4.25
C HIS A 164 8.80 1.88 4.18
N THR A 165 8.22 1.11 3.26
CA THR A 165 6.79 0.77 3.29
C THR A 165 6.61 -0.73 3.22
N ILE A 166 5.55 -1.22 3.86
CA ILE A 166 5.06 -2.58 3.72
C ILE A 166 3.77 -2.48 2.90
N GLU A 167 3.78 -3.02 1.68
CA GLU A 167 2.58 -3.09 0.82
C GLU A 167 1.99 -4.50 0.94
N ALA A 168 0.71 -4.60 1.21
CA ALA A 168 -0.04 -5.85 1.07
C ALA A 168 -0.99 -5.72 -0.12
N VAL A 169 -1.10 -6.79 -0.91
CA VAL A 169 -2.05 -6.87 -2.03
C VAL A 169 -2.96 -8.07 -1.88
N VAL A 170 -4.25 -7.86 -2.07
CA VAL A 170 -5.24 -8.93 -2.18
C VAL A 170 -5.98 -8.83 -3.50
N ARG A 171 -6.33 -9.98 -4.07
CA ARG A 171 -7.18 -10.05 -5.26
C ARG A 171 -8.64 -10.04 -4.84
N LEU A 172 -9.44 -9.17 -5.45
CA LEU A 172 -10.88 -9.11 -5.23
C LEU A 172 -11.61 -10.15 -6.11
N ALA A 173 -12.61 -10.81 -5.56
CA ALA A 173 -13.41 -11.78 -6.30
C ALA A 173 -14.29 -11.07 -7.35
N ARG A 174 -14.68 -11.79 -8.41
CA ARG A 174 -15.49 -11.22 -9.49
C ARG A 174 -16.87 -10.72 -9.03
N ASP A 175 -17.42 -11.35 -8.01
CA ASP A 175 -18.75 -11.03 -7.48
C ASP A 175 -18.70 -9.80 -6.54
N GLU A 176 -17.54 -9.51 -5.95
CA GLU A 176 -17.29 -8.30 -5.15
C GLU A 176 -17.13 -7.05 -6.04
N GLN A 177 -17.01 -7.23 -7.36
CA GLN A 177 -16.90 -6.14 -8.34
C GLN A 177 -18.26 -5.49 -8.66
N THR A 178 -19.39 -6.19 -8.44
CA THR A 178 -20.72 -5.77 -8.93
C THR A 178 -21.58 -5.01 -7.90
N HIS A 179 -21.17 -4.93 -6.64
CA HIS A 179 -21.93 -4.21 -5.61
C HIS A 179 -21.75 -2.69 -5.64
N TRP A 180 -20.98 -2.15 -6.59
CA TRP A 180 -20.45 -0.78 -6.51
C TRP A 180 -20.49 0.02 -7.83
N LEU A 181 -21.26 -0.46 -8.82
CA LEU A 181 -21.73 0.31 -9.99
C LEU A 181 -23.20 0.71 -9.78
#